data_AF-B0N3F3-F1
#
_entry.id   AF-B0N3F3-F1
#
_cell.length_a   1.000
_cell.length_b   1.000
_cell.length_c   1.000
_cell.angle_alpha   90.00
_cell.angle_beta   90.00
_cell.angle_gamma   90.00
#
_symmetry.space_group_name_H-M   'P 1'
#
loop_
_entity.id
_entity.type
_entity.pdbx_description
1 polymer ?
#
loop_
_entity_poly.entity_id
_entity_poly.type
_entity_poly.pdbx_seq_one_letter_code
_entity_poly.pdbx_strand_id
1 'polypeptide(L)'
;MLIRIIILKNGFIDMGYNSNLVLFDFINQYHQSGLTKVLLVNIIGNVSLFIPLSIILRHYFSFLNNYNIAFIGFFTSLSFELIQLGTGWGVFDIDDIFLNTLGCLIGIIIYHFINQHRQNNVSTSLFLLSFGSIGLISVYNYAPLLLTTFII
;
A
#
# COMPACT_ATOMS: atom_id res chain seq x y z
N MET A 1 8.28 1.26 9.19
CA MET A 1 7.63 -0.07 9.22
C MET A 1 7.08 -0.44 7.84
N LEU A 2 6.18 0.36 7.24
CA LEU A 2 5.72 0.20 5.84
C LEU A 2 6.85 0.17 4.81
N ILE A 3 7.85 1.04 4.94
CA ILE A 3 9.04 1.00 4.09
C ILE A 3 9.86 -0.29 4.25
N ARG A 4 9.88 -0.94 5.43
CA ARG A 4 10.55 -2.23 5.59
C ARG A 4 9.74 -3.38 4.97
N ILE A 5 8.42 -3.25 4.93
CA ILE A 5 7.52 -4.23 4.31
C ILE A 5 7.59 -4.10 2.77
N ILE A 6 7.70 -2.88 2.26
CA ILE A 6 7.80 -2.58 0.82
C ILE A 6 9.24 -2.71 0.29
N ILE A 7 10.25 -2.20 1.00
CA ILE A 7 11.64 -2.10 0.50
C ILE A 7 12.53 -3.25 1.02
N LEU A 8 12.12 -4.01 2.03
CA LEU A 8 12.94 -5.08 2.61
C LEU A 8 12.09 -6.31 2.92
N LYS A 9 11.51 -6.90 1.88
CA LYS A 9 11.07 -8.31 1.93
C LYS A 9 12.30 -9.24 1.96
N ASN A 10 13.23 -8.99 2.88
CA ASN A 10 14.46 -9.76 3.12
C ASN A 10 14.17 -11.07 3.87
N GLY A 11 13.03 -11.72 3.58
CA GLY A 11 12.65 -13.00 4.13
C GLY A 11 12.83 -14.18 3.17
N PHE A 12 13.14 -13.93 1.89
CA PHE A 12 13.10 -14.97 0.84
C PHE A 12 14.40 -15.06 0.02
N ILE A 13 15.56 -14.68 0.58
CA ILE A 13 16.85 -14.69 -0.13
C ILE A 13 17.42 -16.12 -0.31
N ASP A 14 16.71 -17.18 0.07
CA ASP A 14 17.29 -18.53 0.07
C ASP A 14 17.13 -19.33 -1.24
N MET A 15 16.38 -18.86 -2.26
CA MET A 15 16.06 -19.71 -3.44
C MET A 15 16.28 -19.08 -4.83
N GLY A 16 16.79 -17.85 -4.93
CA GLY A 16 17.14 -17.26 -6.24
C GLY A 16 15.95 -16.91 -7.16
N TYR A 17 14.73 -16.87 -6.64
CA TYR A 17 13.55 -16.35 -7.35
C TYR A 17 13.13 -15.01 -6.75
N ASN A 18 13.12 -13.96 -7.58
CA ASN A 18 12.74 -12.60 -7.17
C ASN A 18 11.24 -12.32 -7.36
N SER A 19 10.40 -13.36 -7.51
CA SER A 19 8.97 -13.20 -7.78
C SER A 19 8.10 -14.34 -7.23
N ASN A 20 7.04 -14.00 -6.50
CA ASN A 20 5.88 -14.82 -6.20
C ASN A 20 4.72 -14.45 -7.14
N LEU A 21 4.31 -15.41 -7.97
CA LEU A 21 3.17 -15.26 -8.90
C LEU A 21 1.95 -16.09 -8.47
N VAL A 22 2.06 -16.83 -7.36
CA VAL A 22 0.98 -17.66 -6.85
C VAL A 22 0.16 -16.82 -5.88
N LEU A 23 -1.10 -16.59 -6.24
CA LEU A 23 -2.05 -15.88 -5.39
C LEU A 23 -2.34 -16.71 -4.13
N PHE A 24 -2.28 -16.04 -2.98
CA PHE A 24 -2.43 -16.55 -1.63
C PHE A 24 -1.35 -17.57 -1.23
N ASP A 25 -0.16 -17.50 -1.81
CA ASP A 25 0.93 -18.43 -1.47
C ASP A 25 1.36 -18.28 0.00
N PHE A 26 1.13 -17.10 0.60
CA PHE A 26 1.34 -16.92 2.04
C PHE A 26 0.54 -17.92 2.89
N ILE A 27 -0.60 -18.45 2.42
CA ILE A 27 -1.36 -19.46 3.15
C ILE A 27 -0.52 -20.73 3.32
N ASN A 28 0.16 -21.16 2.25
CA ASN A 28 1.02 -22.33 2.26
C ASN A 28 2.29 -22.05 3.08
N GLN A 29 2.91 -20.90 2.88
CA GLN A 29 4.15 -20.50 3.56
C GLN A 29 3.97 -20.40 5.08
N TYR A 30 2.82 -19.88 5.54
CA TYR A 30 2.53 -19.69 6.97
C TYR A 30 1.61 -20.78 7.55
N HIS A 31 1.29 -21.84 6.81
CA HIS A 31 0.38 -22.90 7.26
C HIS A 31 0.79 -23.51 8.61
N GLN A 32 2.09 -23.74 8.80
CA GLN A 32 2.63 -24.31 10.05
C GLN A 32 2.86 -23.26 11.15
N SER A 33 3.06 -22.00 10.77
CA SER A 33 3.35 -20.90 11.68
C SER A 33 2.09 -20.24 12.24
N GLY A 34 0.94 -20.48 11.61
CA GLY A 34 -0.32 -19.82 11.93
C GLY A 34 -0.31 -18.32 11.62
N LEU A 35 -1.30 -17.61 12.17
CA LEU A 35 -1.48 -16.17 11.97
C LEU A 35 -0.45 -15.37 12.76
N THR A 36 0.76 -15.22 12.20
CA THR A 36 1.83 -14.48 12.87
C THR A 36 1.60 -12.97 12.81
N LYS A 37 2.16 -12.24 13.79
CA LYS A 37 2.15 -10.77 13.79
C LYS A 37 2.75 -10.19 12.50
N VAL A 38 3.74 -10.86 11.92
CA VAL A 38 4.40 -10.45 10.66
C VAL A 38 3.42 -10.54 9.49
N LEU A 39 2.72 -11.66 9.35
CA LEU A 39 1.72 -11.85 8.30
C LEU A 39 0.61 -10.81 8.39
N LEU A 40 0.06 -10.60 9.58
CA LEU A 40 -0.98 -9.60 9.82
C LEU A 40 -0.52 -8.19 9.44
N VAL A 41 0.72 -7.85 9.80
CA VAL A 41 1.32 -6.56 9.48
C VAL A 41 1.50 -6.37 7.97
N ASN A 42 1.88 -7.40 7.23
CA ASN A 42 2.01 -7.32 5.78
C ASN A 42 0.65 -7.12 5.11
N ILE A 43 -0.35 -7.94 5.48
CA ILE A 43 -1.69 -7.86 4.93
C ILE A 43 -2.32 -6.49 5.21
N ILE A 44 -2.33 -6.08 6.49
CA ILE A 44 -2.92 -4.80 6.91
C ILE A 44 -2.11 -3.64 6.33
N GLY A 45 -0.78 -3.73 6.28
CA GLY A 45 0.10 -2.71 5.73
C GLY A 45 -0.22 -2.41 4.27
N ASN A 46 -0.29 -3.44 3.43
CA ASN A 46 -0.59 -3.31 2.00
C ASN A 46 -1.98 -2.69 1.78
N VAL A 47 -3.01 -3.26 2.40
CA VAL A 47 -4.38 -2.72 2.32
C VAL A 47 -4.44 -1.25 2.76
N SER A 48 -3.81 -0.93 3.89
CA SER A 48 -3.86 0.41 4.50
C SER A 48 -3.20 1.48 3.64
N LEU A 49 -2.20 1.11 2.82
CA LEU A 49 -1.46 2.06 1.99
C LEU A 49 -2.31 2.63 0.85
N PHE A 50 -3.23 1.84 0.29
CA PHE A 50 -4.05 2.24 -0.86
C PHE A 50 -5.38 2.88 -0.48
N ILE A 51 -5.81 2.78 0.79
CA ILE A 51 -7.00 3.45 1.31
C ILE A 51 -6.93 4.98 1.07
N PRO A 52 -5.91 5.71 1.56
CA PRO A 52 -5.83 7.16 1.34
C PRO A 52 -5.67 7.53 -0.13
N LEU A 53 -4.94 6.74 -0.93
CA LEU A 53 -4.80 6.99 -2.36
C LEU A 53 -6.17 7.04 -3.05
N SER A 54 -7.03 6.07 -2.80
CA SER A 54 -8.37 6.04 -3.39
C SER A 54 -9.27 7.18 -2.91
N ILE A 55 -9.13 7.59 -1.64
CA ILE A 55 -9.84 8.74 -1.07
C ILE A 55 -9.41 10.03 -1.78
N ILE A 56 -8.10 10.23 -2.01
CA ILE A 56 -7.57 11.37 -2.77
C ILE A 56 -8.11 11.35 -4.20
N LEU A 57 -7.98 10.21 -4.89
CA LEU A 57 -8.44 10.05 -6.26
C LEU A 57 -9.93 10.38 -6.38
N ARG A 58 -10.75 9.86 -5.46
CA ARG A 58 -12.18 10.14 -5.47
C ARG A 58 -12.52 11.59 -5.13
N HIS A 59 -11.79 12.20 -4.21
CA HIS A 59 -12.07 13.57 -3.77
C HIS A 59 -11.72 14.62 -4.82
N TYR A 60 -10.53 14.52 -5.42
CA TYR A 60 -10.01 15.54 -6.32
C TYR A 60 -10.37 15.28 -7.79
N PHE A 61 -10.60 14.03 -8.18
CA PHE A 61 -10.91 13.65 -9.56
C PHE A 61 -12.34 13.11 -9.64
N SER A 62 -13.32 14.00 -9.46
CA SER A 62 -14.75 13.66 -9.44
C SER A 62 -15.26 13.00 -10.72
N PHE A 63 -14.55 13.14 -11.84
CA PHE A 63 -14.85 12.46 -13.11
C PHE A 63 -14.46 10.97 -13.12
N LEU A 64 -13.65 10.50 -12.18
CA LEU A 64 -13.27 9.10 -12.08
C LEU A 64 -14.38 8.28 -11.41
N ASN A 65 -14.93 7.32 -12.15
CA ASN A 65 -15.84 6.32 -11.58
C ASN A 65 -15.06 5.32 -10.68
N ASN A 66 -15.79 4.50 -9.92
CA ASN A 66 -15.18 3.57 -8.97
C ASN A 66 -14.28 2.53 -9.66
N TYR A 67 -14.63 2.12 -10.88
CA TYR A 67 -13.83 1.18 -11.68
C TYR A 67 -12.49 1.79 -12.09
N ASN A 68 -12.48 3.06 -12.53
CA ASN A 68 -11.27 3.77 -12.92
C ASN A 68 -10.33 3.94 -11.72
N ILE A 69 -10.86 4.24 -10.54
CA ILE A 69 -10.06 4.36 -9.31
C ILE A 69 -9.44 3.00 -8.94
N ALA A 70 -10.22 1.92 -9.00
CA ALA A 70 -9.71 0.57 -8.76
C ALA A 70 -8.63 0.17 -9.78
N PHE A 71 -8.82 0.52 -11.05
CA PHE A 71 -7.83 0.28 -12.12
C PHE A 71 -6.53 1.06 -11.87
N ILE A 72 -6.63 2.35 -11.53
CA ILE A 72 -5.47 3.16 -11.13
C ILE A 72 -4.76 2.53 -9.93
N GLY A 73 -5.51 2.06 -8.92
CA GLY A 73 -4.96 1.33 -7.78
C GLY A 73 -4.18 0.09 -8.19
N PHE A 74 -4.77 -0.75 -9.02
CA PHE A 74 -4.13 -1.95 -9.56
C PHE A 74 -2.83 -1.64 -10.30
N PHE A 75 -2.86 -0.70 -11.26
CA PHE A 75 -1.67 -0.34 -12.05
C PHE A 75 -0.60 0.36 -11.23
N THR A 76 -1.00 1.16 -10.23
CA THR A 76 -0.06 1.76 -9.29
C THR A 76 0.64 0.68 -8.47
N SER A 77 -0.10 -0.31 -7.97
CA SER A 77 0.51 -1.43 -7.25
C SER A 77 1.41 -2.28 -8.14
N LEU A 78 0.96 -2.61 -9.35
CA LEU A 78 1.76 -3.34 -10.33
C LEU A 78 3.07 -2.59 -10.63
N SER A 79 3.02 -1.26 -10.74
CA SER A 79 4.21 -0.45 -10.97
C SER A 79 5.21 -0.56 -9.82
N PHE A 80 4.76 -0.59 -8.57
CA PHE A 80 5.64 -0.82 -7.42
C PHE A 80 6.34 -2.19 -7.51
N GLU A 81 5.58 -3.26 -7.76
CA GLU A 81 6.12 -4.62 -7.89
C GLU A 81 7.12 -4.74 -9.05
N LEU A 82 6.83 -4.11 -10.19
CA LEU A 82 7.74 -4.08 -11.34
C LEU A 82 9.02 -3.32 -11.04
N ILE A 83 8.95 -2.20 -10.31
CA ILE A 83 10.14 -1.45 -9.88
C ILE A 83 10.96 -2.29 -8.92
N GLN A 84 10.34 -2.97 -7.94
CA GLN A 84 11.04 -3.86 -7.00
C GLN A 84 11.74 -5.00 -7.74
N LEU A 85 11.07 -5.62 -8.71
CA LEU A 85 11.64 -6.66 -9.55
C LEU A 85 12.83 -6.16 -10.38
N GLY A 86 12.67 -5.00 -11.04
CA GLY A 86 13.69 -4.43 -11.93
C GLY A 86 14.90 -3.87 -11.20
N THR A 87 14.73 -3.35 -9.98
CA THR A 87 15.82 -2.80 -9.15
C THR A 87 16.48 -3.85 -8.26
N GLY A 88 15.85 -5.01 -8.08
CA GLY A 88 16.29 -6.05 -7.14
C GLY A 88 16.16 -5.63 -5.68
N TRP A 89 15.41 -4.55 -5.39
CA TRP A 89 15.19 -4.07 -4.02
C TRP A 89 14.18 -4.93 -3.25
N GLY A 90 13.44 -5.81 -3.92
CA GLY A 90 12.43 -6.65 -3.29
C GLY A 90 12.04 -7.85 -4.14
N VAL A 91 10.99 -8.53 -3.69
CA VAL A 91 10.39 -9.68 -4.38
C VAL A 91 9.05 -9.20 -4.95
N PHE A 92 8.86 -9.38 -6.25
CA PHE A 92 7.56 -9.18 -6.90
C PHE A 92 6.53 -10.11 -6.24
N ASP A 93 5.42 -9.61 -5.73
CA ASP A 93 4.38 -10.45 -5.15
C ASP A 93 2.98 -10.07 -5.64
N ILE A 94 2.32 -11.03 -6.28
CA ILE A 94 0.96 -10.84 -6.78
C ILE A 94 -0.05 -10.62 -5.64
N ASP A 95 0.23 -11.12 -4.43
CA ASP A 95 -0.61 -10.90 -3.25
C ASP A 95 -0.62 -9.43 -2.85
N ASP A 96 0.52 -8.75 -2.99
CA ASP A 96 0.66 -7.33 -2.67
C ASP A 96 -0.21 -6.49 -3.63
N ILE A 97 -0.25 -6.84 -4.93
CA ILE A 97 -1.15 -6.23 -5.93
C ILE A 97 -2.62 -6.41 -5.58
N PHE A 98 -3.01 -7.62 -5.19
CA PHE A 98 -4.37 -7.94 -4.81
C PHE A 98 -4.81 -7.15 -3.56
N LEU A 99 -3.99 -7.17 -2.51
CA LEU A 99 -4.27 -6.50 -1.24
C LEU A 99 -4.33 -4.97 -1.40
N ASN A 100 -3.43 -4.40 -2.20
CA ASN A 100 -3.44 -2.97 -2.52
C ASN A 100 -4.70 -2.57 -3.31
N THR A 101 -5.13 -3.40 -4.26
CA THR A 101 -6.38 -3.17 -5.01
C THR A 101 -7.60 -3.24 -4.09
N LEU A 102 -7.63 -4.19 -3.14
CA LEU A 102 -8.65 -4.24 -2.07
C LEU A 102 -8.62 -2.99 -1.19
N GLY A 103 -7.43 -2.48 -0.85
CA GLY A 103 -7.26 -1.22 -0.14
C GLY A 103 -7.91 -0.04 -0.86
N CYS A 104 -7.80 0.01 -2.20
CA CYS A 104 -8.51 1.00 -3.01
C CYS A 104 -10.03 0.87 -2.91
N LEU A 105 -10.58 -0.35 -2.99
CA LEU A 105 -12.01 -0.57 -2.86
C LEU A 105 -12.53 -0.15 -1.48
N ILE A 106 -11.80 -0.50 -0.41
CA ILE A 106 -12.12 -0.10 0.96
C ILE A 106 -12.10 1.43 1.10
N GLY A 107 -11.09 2.11 0.57
CA GLY A 107 -11.02 3.56 0.66
C GLY A 107 -12.11 4.28 -0.16
N ILE A 108 -12.55 3.72 -1.30
CA ILE A 108 -13.76 4.20 -2.00
C ILE A 108 -14.97 4.11 -1.07
N ILE A 109 -15.18 2.98 -0.40
CA ILE A 109 -16.31 2.79 0.54
C ILE A 109 -16.23 3.82 1.67
N ILE A 110 -15.06 3.97 2.30
CA ILE A 110 -14.82 4.94 3.38
C ILE A 110 -15.13 6.37 2.90
N TYR A 111 -14.69 6.75 1.71
CA TYR A 111 -14.98 8.07 1.14
C TYR A 111 -16.49 8.33 1.05
N HIS A 112 -17.26 7.36 0.56
CA HIS A 112 -18.71 7.51 0.45
C HIS A 112 -19.37 7.69 1.81
N PHE A 113 -18.95 6.92 2.83
CA PHE A 113 -19.44 7.11 4.20
C PHE A 113 -19.10 8.50 4.76
N ILE A 114 -17.86 8.96 4.60
CA ILE A 114 -17.43 10.29 5.09
C ILE A 114 -18.24 11.41 4.39
N ASN A 115 -18.37 11.34 3.07
CA ASN A 115 -19.00 12.38 2.27
C ASN A 115 -20.54 12.38 2.43
N GLN A 116 -21.15 11.21 2.68
CA GLN A 116 -22.58 11.11 2.98
C GLN A 116 -22.95 11.79 4.30
N HIS A 117 -22.06 11.74 5.30
CA HIS A 117 -22.30 12.33 6.62
C HIS A 117 -21.80 13.77 6.78
N ARG A 118 -20.98 14.30 5.85
CA ARG A 118 -20.42 15.65 5.96
C ARG A 118 -19.98 16.22 4.61
N GLN A 119 -20.62 17.32 4.18
CA GLN A 119 -20.28 18.03 2.92
C GLN A 119 -19.00 18.91 2.97
N ASN A 120 -18.26 18.94 4.08
CA ASN A 120 -17.10 19.83 4.21
C ASN A 120 -15.79 19.15 3.78
N ASN A 121 -15.22 19.62 2.67
CA ASN A 121 -13.90 19.23 2.15
C ASN A 121 -12.79 19.27 3.22
N VAL A 122 -12.95 20.11 4.24
CA VAL A 122 -12.02 20.24 5.38
C VAL A 122 -11.79 18.90 6.11
N SER A 123 -12.82 18.06 6.28
CA SER A 123 -12.66 16.79 7.01
C SER A 123 -11.80 15.80 6.23
N THR A 124 -11.97 15.73 4.92
CA THR A 124 -11.15 14.89 4.03
C THR A 124 -9.73 15.41 3.99
N SER A 125 -9.53 16.73 3.83
CA SER A 125 -8.19 17.33 3.86
C SER A 125 -7.46 17.08 5.18
N LEU A 126 -8.15 17.17 6.33
CA LEU A 126 -7.55 16.88 7.65
C LEU A 126 -7.13 15.42 7.78
N PHE A 127 -7.95 14.48 7.30
CA PHE A 127 -7.59 13.06 7.25
C PHE A 127 -6.35 12.81 6.38
N LEU A 128 -6.28 13.45 5.21
CA LEU A 128 -5.15 13.30 4.29
C LEU A 128 -3.86 13.91 4.85
N LEU A 129 -3.95 15.07 5.50
CA LEU A 129 -2.82 15.71 6.17
C LEU A 129 -2.28 14.86 7.32
N SER A 130 -3.15 14.29 8.15
CA SER A 130 -2.71 13.43 9.25
C SER A 130 -2.03 12.15 8.73
N PHE A 131 -2.61 11.51 7.70
CA PHE A 131 -2.03 10.32 7.10
C PHE A 131 -0.68 10.60 6.43
N GLY A 132 -0.58 11.68 5.64
CA GLY A 132 0.68 12.10 5.02
C GLY A 132 1.77 12.42 6.03
N SER A 133 1.43 13.08 7.13
CA SER A 133 2.34 13.39 8.24
C SER A 133 2.86 12.12 8.91
N ILE A 134 1.97 11.15 9.19
CA ILE A 134 2.34 9.84 9.76
C ILE A 134 3.26 9.08 8.80
N GLY A 135 2.98 9.14 7.49
CA GLY A 135 3.84 8.57 6.45
C GLY A 135 5.26 9.15 6.51
N LEU A 136 5.39 10.48 6.51
CA LEU A 136 6.68 11.18 6.59
C LEU A 136 7.45 10.85 7.88
N ILE A 137 6.77 10.86 9.03
CA ILE A 137 7.37 10.49 10.32
C ILE A 137 7.87 9.04 10.30
N SER A 138 7.11 8.14 9.68
CA SER A 138 7.51 6.74 9.49
C SER A 138 8.72 6.61 8.56
N VAL A 139 8.86 7.45 7.53
CA VAL A 139 10.07 7.46 6.69
C VAL A 139 11.27 7.98 7.49
N TYR A 140 11.11 9.11 8.19
CA TYR A 140 12.19 9.73 8.97
C TYR A 140 12.77 8.79 10.03
N ASN A 141 11.91 8.11 10.78
CA ASN A 141 12.34 7.21 11.85
C ASN A 141 13.04 5.94 11.35
N TYR A 142 12.80 5.52 10.10
CA TYR A 142 13.28 4.23 9.58
C TYR A 142 14.37 4.35 8.52
N ALA A 143 14.36 5.40 7.70
CA ALA A 143 15.31 5.63 6.62
C ALA A 143 15.60 7.14 6.49
N PRO A 144 16.21 7.77 7.51
CA PRO A 144 16.42 9.23 7.54
C PRO A 144 17.23 9.74 6.34
N LEU A 145 18.16 8.91 5.82
CA LEU A 145 18.96 9.22 4.63
C LEU A 145 18.14 9.47 3.35
N LEU A 146 16.95 8.87 3.20
CA LEU A 146 16.09 9.09 2.04
C LEU A 146 15.40 10.47 2.05
N LEU A 147 15.19 11.06 3.22
CA LEU A 147 14.58 12.39 3.35
C LEU A 147 15.58 13.52 3.14
N THR A 148 16.82 13.34 3.58
CA THR A 148 17.87 14.35 3.47
C THR A 148 18.30 14.62 2.02
N THR A 149 18.13 13.64 1.12
CA THR A 149 18.49 13.77 -0.31
C THR A 149 17.50 14.60 -1.14
N PHE A 150 16.31 14.91 -0.62
CA PHE A 150 15.32 15.77 -1.30
C PHE A 150 15.31 17.21 -0.79
N ILE A 151 16.14 17.53 0.23
CA ILE A 151 16.22 18.84 0.89
C ILE A 151 17.50 19.60 0.49
N ILE A 152 18.31 19.05 -0.43
CA ILE A 152 19.49 19.69 -1.02
C ILE A 152 19.23 19.89 -2.51
#